data_AF-A0A523V030-F1
#
_entry.id   AF-A0A523V030-F1
#
_cell.length_a   1.000
_cell.length_b   1.000
_cell.length_c   1.000
_cell.angle_alpha   90.00
_cell.angle_beta   90.00
_cell.angle_gamma   90.00
#
_symmetry.space_group_name_H-M   'P 1'
#
loop_
_entity.id
_entity.type
_entity.pdbx_description
1 polymer ?
#
loop_
_entity_poly.entity_id
_entity_poly.type
_entity_poly.pdbx_seq_one_letter_code
_entity_poly.pdbx_strand_id
1 'polypeptide(L)'
;MADEEKELTNELEVLREELENLKQEKEALNRELEARAATIGDLQETLSTRDTEIAGLKQTIAESEGKLAQINNLLSQAVVSYRELVVATHPEVPPELITGDSVEVIDESLKSAQALVDKVKQGIEAETAKSRVPAGAPPRAPLDLSVLSPREKIQYAIGGKR
;
A
#
# COMPACT_ATOMS: atom_id res chain seq x y z
N MET A 1 27.03 -60.47 82.70
CA MET A 1 28.27 -59.76 82.33
C MET A 1 28.71 -60.15 80.93
N ALA A 2 29.09 -61.40 80.65
CA ALA A 2 29.53 -61.78 79.29
C ALA A 2 28.45 -61.72 78.19
N ASP A 3 27.20 -62.08 78.50
CA ASP A 3 26.11 -62.06 77.51
C ASP A 3 25.65 -60.64 77.15
N GLU A 4 25.59 -59.75 78.15
CA GLU A 4 25.24 -58.34 77.99
C GLU A 4 26.31 -57.56 77.22
N GLU A 5 27.59 -57.86 77.46
CA GLU A 5 28.71 -57.32 76.69
C GLU A 5 28.65 -57.75 75.21
N LYS A 6 28.21 -59.00 74.95
CA LYS A 6 28.05 -59.54 73.60
C LYS A 6 26.86 -58.92 72.86
N GLU A 7 25.74 -58.68 73.54
CA GLU A 7 24.59 -57.97 72.96
C GLU A 7 24.95 -56.52 72.60
N LEU A 8 25.62 -55.80 73.50
CA LEU A 8 26.12 -54.45 73.25
C LEU A 8 27.10 -54.39 72.07
N THR A 9 27.98 -55.40 71.90
CA THR A 9 28.87 -55.45 70.73
C THR A 9 28.12 -55.64 69.42
N ASN A 10 27.06 -56.47 69.41
CA ASN A 10 26.25 -56.68 68.21
C ASN A 10 25.46 -55.41 67.85
N GLU A 11 24.88 -54.73 68.83
CA GLU A 11 24.17 -53.45 68.60
C GLU A 11 25.13 -52.37 68.07
N LEU A 12 26.35 -52.29 68.60
CA LEU A 12 27.37 -51.38 68.10
C LEU A 12 27.80 -51.70 66.66
N GLU A 13 27.80 -52.98 66.27
CA GLU A 13 28.11 -53.40 64.90
C GLU A 13 27.00 -52.97 63.94
N VAL A 14 25.73 -53.22 64.28
CA VAL A 14 24.56 -52.79 63.49
C VAL A 14 24.54 -51.26 63.33
N LEU A 15 24.73 -50.51 64.42
CA LEU A 15 24.75 -49.04 64.36
C LEU A 15 25.91 -48.51 63.49
N ARG A 16 27.06 -49.21 63.45
CA ARG A 16 28.18 -48.83 62.57
C ARG A 16 27.84 -49.05 61.10
N GLU A 17 27.20 -50.17 60.77
CA GLU A 17 26.73 -50.44 59.42
C GLU A 17 25.70 -49.41 58.96
N GLU A 18 24.71 -49.08 59.81
CA GLU A 18 23.72 -48.04 59.51
C GLU A 18 24.37 -46.67 59.30
N LEU A 19 25.33 -46.30 60.14
CA LEU A 19 26.05 -45.02 60.03
C LEU A 19 26.86 -44.96 58.73
N GLU A 20 27.49 -46.06 58.33
CA GLU A 20 28.21 -46.15 57.07
C GLU A 20 27.27 -46.04 55.86
N ASN A 21 26.12 -46.72 55.90
CA ASN A 21 25.10 -46.61 54.86
C ASN A 21 24.57 -45.17 54.72
N LEU A 22 24.25 -44.51 55.85
CA LEU A 22 23.78 -43.12 55.86
C LEU A 22 24.84 -42.13 55.33
N LYS A 23 26.14 -42.39 55.60
CA LYS A 23 27.22 -41.58 55.03
C LYS A 23 27.27 -41.72 53.52
N GLN A 24 27.18 -42.95 53.00
CA GLN A 24 27.20 -43.19 51.56
C GLN A 24 25.98 -42.56 50.86
N GLU A 25 24.79 -42.67 51.45
CA GLU A 25 23.59 -42.01 50.94
C GLU A 25 23.73 -40.49 50.93
N LYS A 26 24.25 -39.89 52.02
CA LYS A 26 24.51 -38.45 52.08
C LYS A 26 25.50 -38.00 51.02
N GLU A 27 26.57 -38.76 50.79
CA GLU A 27 27.52 -38.47 49.72
C GLU A 27 26.88 -38.54 48.33
N ALA A 28 26.03 -39.55 48.09
CA ALA A 28 25.30 -39.67 46.84
C ALA A 28 24.35 -38.49 46.60
N LEU A 29 23.56 -38.11 47.61
CA LEU A 29 22.66 -36.96 47.56
C LEU A 29 23.41 -35.65 47.33
N ASN A 30 24.57 -35.46 47.99
CA ASN A 30 25.41 -34.28 47.77
C ASN A 30 25.91 -34.19 46.32
N ARG A 31 26.35 -35.31 45.74
CA ARG A 31 26.76 -35.34 44.32
C ARG A 31 25.59 -35.02 43.38
N GLU A 32 24.40 -35.52 43.68
CA GLU A 32 23.21 -35.20 42.89
C GLU A 32 22.83 -33.71 42.99
N LEU A 33 22.91 -33.13 44.20
CA LEU A 33 22.65 -31.71 44.41
C LEU A 33 23.66 -30.83 43.66
N GLU A 34 24.94 -31.19 43.67
CA GLU A 34 25.97 -30.49 42.90
C GLU A 34 25.72 -30.56 41.39
N ALA A 35 25.35 -31.75 40.87
CA ALA A 35 25.02 -31.92 39.46
C ALA A 35 23.77 -31.11 39.04
N ARG A 36 22.74 -31.08 39.90
CA ARG A 36 21.54 -30.26 39.67
C ARG A 36 21.87 -28.77 39.74
N ALA A 37 22.71 -28.34 40.67
CA ALA A 37 23.14 -26.94 40.77
C ALA A 37 23.90 -26.48 39.52
N ALA A 38 24.78 -27.33 38.98
CA ALA A 38 25.46 -27.05 37.70
C ALA A 38 24.45 -26.91 36.55
N THR A 39 23.50 -27.84 36.45
CA THR A 39 22.46 -27.79 35.40
C THR A 39 21.60 -26.53 35.50
N ILE A 40 21.26 -26.10 36.72
CA ILE A 40 20.51 -24.85 36.94
C ILE A 40 21.33 -23.64 36.46
N GLY A 41 22.63 -23.61 36.72
CA GLY A 41 23.53 -22.57 36.22
C GLY A 41 23.52 -22.48 34.69
N ASP A 42 23.69 -23.62 34.01
CA ASP A 42 23.69 -23.68 32.54
C ASP A 42 22.35 -23.21 31.93
N LEU A 43 21.24 -23.60 32.56
CA LEU A 43 19.90 -23.17 32.14
C LEU A 43 19.69 -21.67 32.35
N GLN A 44 20.19 -21.11 33.46
CA GLN A 44 20.12 -19.68 33.73
C GLN A 44 20.94 -18.87 32.71
N GLU A 45 22.13 -19.33 32.36
CA GLU A 45 22.96 -18.71 31.32
C GLU A 45 22.27 -18.76 29.95
N THR A 46 21.69 -19.92 29.60
CA THR A 46 20.93 -20.09 28.36
C THR A 46 19.73 -19.16 28.30
N LEU A 47 18.96 -19.05 29.40
CA LEU A 47 17.82 -18.15 29.48
C LEU A 47 18.24 -16.68 29.31
N SER A 48 19.29 -16.26 30.02
CA SER A 48 19.82 -14.89 29.87
C SER A 48 20.24 -14.59 28.43
N THR A 49 20.89 -15.55 27.77
CA THR A 49 21.29 -15.41 26.36
C THR A 49 20.06 -15.24 25.47
N ARG A 50 19.03 -16.09 25.64
CA ARG A 50 17.79 -16.00 24.86
C ARG A 50 17.01 -14.73 25.12
N ASP A 51 16.98 -14.23 26.35
CA ASP A 51 16.34 -12.94 26.67
C ASP A 51 17.02 -11.78 25.93
N THR A 52 18.35 -11.76 25.85
CA THR A 52 19.07 -10.73 25.08
C THR A 52 18.80 -10.84 23.57
N GLU A 53 18.74 -12.06 23.03
CA GLU A 53 18.40 -12.29 21.61
C GLU A 53 16.97 -11.84 21.30
N ILE A 54 16.00 -12.18 22.15
CA ILE A 54 14.61 -11.75 22.02
C ILE A 54 14.50 -10.22 22.06
N ALA A 55 15.24 -9.55 22.94
CA ALA A 55 15.26 -8.10 22.99
C ALA A 55 15.81 -7.48 21.68
N GLY A 56 16.90 -8.04 21.14
CA GLY A 56 17.47 -7.60 19.86
C GLY A 56 16.54 -7.82 18.66
N LEU A 57 15.85 -8.98 18.61
CA LEU A 57 14.86 -9.27 17.58
C LEU A 57 13.66 -8.31 17.66
N LYS A 58 13.16 -8.02 18.87
CA LYS A 58 12.07 -7.05 19.07
C LYS A 58 12.45 -5.65 18.59
N GLN A 59 13.69 -5.21 18.87
CA GLN A 59 14.19 -3.93 18.37
C GLN A 59 14.23 -3.91 16.84
N THR A 60 14.76 -4.98 16.22
CA THR A 60 14.86 -5.08 14.76
C THR A 60 13.47 -5.03 14.10
N ILE A 61 12.48 -5.71 14.69
CA ILE A 61 11.08 -5.67 14.23
C ILE A 61 10.56 -4.23 14.28
N ALA A 62 10.68 -3.55 15.43
CA ALA A 62 10.22 -2.16 15.57
C ALA A 62 10.88 -1.21 14.55
N GLU A 63 12.19 -1.35 14.31
CA GLU A 63 12.90 -0.56 13.31
C GLU A 63 12.40 -0.83 11.89
N SER A 64 12.15 -2.09 11.56
CA SER A 64 11.62 -2.47 10.24
C SER A 64 10.19 -2.00 10.01
N GLU A 65 9.32 -2.09 11.02
CA GLU A 65 7.95 -1.56 10.97
C GLU A 65 7.97 -0.04 10.77
N GLY A 66 8.86 0.67 11.46
CA GLY A 66 9.06 2.11 11.27
C GLY A 66 9.48 2.46 9.84
N LYS A 67 10.42 1.70 9.26
CA LYS A 67 10.85 1.89 7.86
C LYS A 67 9.72 1.59 6.87
N LEU A 68 8.94 0.53 7.08
CA LEU A 68 7.80 0.19 6.24
C LEU A 68 6.73 1.28 6.26
N ALA A 69 6.40 1.81 7.45
CA ALA A 69 5.47 2.93 7.58
C ALA A 69 5.98 4.18 6.83
N GLN A 70 7.27 4.49 6.94
CA GLN A 70 7.88 5.61 6.22
C GLN A 70 7.83 5.42 4.70
N ILE A 71 8.20 4.23 4.20
CA ILE A 71 8.17 3.92 2.77
C ILE A 71 6.74 3.99 2.22
N ASN A 72 5.76 3.45 2.95
CA ASN A 72 4.36 3.52 2.54
C ASN A 72 3.86 4.98 2.45
N ASN A 73 4.21 5.81 3.43
CA ASN A 73 3.86 7.24 3.39
C ASN A 73 4.51 7.95 2.19
N LEU A 74 5.79 7.70 1.93
CA LEU A 74 6.49 8.27 0.78
C LEU A 74 5.91 7.79 -0.55
N LEU A 75 5.53 6.51 -0.63
CA LEU A 75 4.89 5.94 -1.82
C LEU A 75 3.53 6.59 -2.09
N SER A 76 2.68 6.73 -1.06
CA SER A 76 1.40 7.42 -1.20
C SER A 76 1.57 8.87 -1.63
N GLN A 77 2.55 9.59 -1.07
CA GLN A 77 2.87 10.97 -1.50
C GLN A 77 3.36 11.01 -2.95
N ALA A 78 4.22 10.07 -3.34
CA ALA A 78 4.73 9.97 -4.71
C ALA A 78 3.59 9.73 -5.71
N VAL A 79 2.66 8.82 -5.41
CA VAL A 79 1.50 8.54 -6.27
C VAL A 79 0.60 9.77 -6.40
N VAL A 80 0.34 10.50 -5.31
CA VAL A 80 -0.43 11.76 -5.36
C VAL A 80 0.27 12.80 -6.24
N SER A 81 1.58 13.00 -6.07
CA SER A 81 2.35 13.93 -6.89
C SER A 81 2.38 13.53 -8.37
N TYR A 82 2.43 12.23 -8.65
CA TYR A 82 2.33 11.69 -10.01
C TYR A 82 0.98 12.02 -10.63
N ARG A 83 -0.12 11.78 -9.89
CA ARG A 83 -1.47 12.14 -10.35
C ARG A 83 -1.59 13.63 -10.67
N GLU A 84 -1.07 14.50 -9.81
CA GLU A 84 -1.07 15.96 -10.03
C GLU A 84 -0.31 16.35 -11.30
N LEU A 85 0.85 15.72 -11.56
CA LEU A 85 1.62 15.92 -12.79
C LEU A 85 0.84 15.45 -14.02
N VAL A 86 0.19 14.29 -13.95
CA VAL A 86 -0.63 13.75 -15.03
C VAL A 86 -1.80 14.68 -15.36
N VAL A 87 -2.50 15.21 -14.34
CA VAL A 87 -3.56 16.21 -14.52
C VAL A 87 -3.02 17.50 -15.14
N ALA A 88 -1.87 17.99 -14.68
CA ALA A 88 -1.28 19.23 -15.21
C ALA A 88 -0.80 19.11 -16.66
N THR A 89 -0.39 17.92 -17.09
CA THR A 89 0.10 17.64 -18.45
C THR A 89 -1.01 17.36 -19.46
N HIS A 90 -2.23 17.05 -19.00
CA HIS A 90 -3.39 16.71 -19.85
C HIS A 90 -4.61 17.60 -19.54
N PRO A 91 -4.54 18.92 -19.78
CA PRO A 91 -5.62 19.86 -19.46
C PRO A 91 -6.91 19.62 -20.25
N GLU A 92 -6.86 18.87 -21.36
CA GLU A 92 -8.02 18.46 -22.15
C GLU A 92 -8.86 17.35 -21.49
N VAL A 93 -8.30 16.66 -20.48
CA VAL A 93 -8.98 15.60 -19.75
C VAL A 93 -9.46 16.16 -18.40
N PRO A 94 -10.76 16.05 -18.08
CA PRO A 94 -11.28 16.44 -16.77
C PRO A 94 -10.56 15.72 -15.62
N PRO A 95 -10.15 16.43 -14.57
CA PRO A 95 -9.41 15.85 -13.46
C PRO A 95 -10.21 14.76 -12.72
N GLU A 96 -11.55 14.81 -12.77
CA GLU A 96 -12.40 13.79 -12.14
C GLU A 96 -12.29 12.41 -12.84
N LEU A 97 -11.76 12.36 -14.06
CA LEU A 97 -11.59 11.11 -14.81
C LEU A 97 -10.20 10.47 -14.61
N ILE A 98 -9.30 11.12 -13.87
CA ILE A 98 -7.96 10.60 -13.56
C ILE A 98 -7.97 10.13 -12.10
N THR A 99 -8.24 8.84 -11.91
CA THR A 99 -8.42 8.20 -10.60
C THR A 99 -7.44 7.06 -10.37
N GLY A 100 -7.20 6.69 -9.12
CA GLY A 100 -6.34 5.57 -8.74
C GLY A 100 -5.39 5.87 -7.59
N ASP A 101 -5.01 4.81 -6.88
CA ASP A 101 -4.05 4.81 -5.76
C ASP A 101 -2.71 4.14 -6.12
N SER A 102 -2.53 3.77 -7.40
CA SER A 102 -1.26 3.31 -7.96
C SER A 102 -1.00 3.97 -9.32
N VAL A 103 0.26 3.96 -9.75
CA VAL A 103 0.67 4.52 -11.04
C VAL A 103 -0.06 3.82 -12.19
N GLU A 104 -0.16 2.49 -12.13
CA GLU A 104 -0.83 1.69 -13.16
C GLU A 104 -2.31 2.05 -13.30
N VAL A 105 -3.01 2.20 -12.17
CA VAL A 105 -4.44 2.58 -12.18
C VAL A 105 -4.63 4.00 -12.71
N ILE A 106 -3.73 4.93 -12.36
CA ILE A 106 -3.75 6.30 -12.88
C ILE A 106 -3.57 6.31 -14.40
N ASP A 107 -2.62 5.54 -14.93
CA ASP A 107 -2.34 5.46 -16.37
C ASP A 107 -3.50 4.84 -17.15
N GLU A 108 -4.11 3.78 -16.62
CA GLU A 108 -5.31 3.17 -17.19
C GLU A 108 -6.51 4.13 -17.18
N SER A 109 -6.68 4.87 -16.09
CA SER A 109 -7.73 5.89 -15.95
C SER A 109 -7.53 7.00 -16.99
N LEU A 110 -6.30 7.50 -17.15
CA LEU A 110 -5.97 8.52 -18.14
C LEU A 110 -6.27 8.05 -19.57
N LYS A 111 -5.84 6.84 -19.93
CA LYS A 111 -6.08 6.26 -21.25
C LYS A 111 -7.57 6.14 -21.56
N SER A 112 -8.35 5.71 -20.57
CA SER A 112 -9.81 5.59 -20.69
C SER A 112 -10.46 6.97 -20.84
N ALA A 113 -10.01 7.94 -20.06
CA ALA A 113 -10.49 9.31 -20.11
C ALA A 113 -10.20 10.00 -21.45
N GLN A 114 -8.99 9.83 -22.00
CA GLN A 114 -8.61 10.32 -23.33
C GLN A 114 -9.52 9.73 -24.42
N ALA A 115 -9.75 8.41 -24.40
CA ALA A 115 -10.63 7.76 -25.37
C ALA A 115 -12.07 8.29 -25.30
N LEU A 116 -12.58 8.61 -24.11
CA LEU A 116 -13.89 9.24 -23.94
C LEU A 116 -13.92 10.66 -24.51
N VAL A 117 -12.91 11.48 -24.21
CA VAL A 117 -12.80 12.85 -24.73
C VAL A 117 -12.74 12.85 -26.25
N ASP A 118 -11.96 11.95 -26.86
CA ASP A 118 -11.87 11.83 -28.32
C ASP A 118 -13.20 11.42 -28.95
N LYS A 119 -13.91 10.47 -28.34
CA LYS A 119 -15.25 10.06 -28.80
C LYS A 119 -16.26 11.20 -28.70
N VAL A 120 -16.20 12.01 -27.64
CA VAL A 120 -17.06 13.19 -27.47
C VAL A 120 -16.74 14.24 -28.53
N LYS A 121 -15.46 14.53 -28.79
CA LYS A 121 -15.04 15.45 -29.86
C LYS A 121 -15.56 15.00 -31.23
N GLN A 122 -15.38 13.73 -31.58
CA GLN A 122 -15.89 13.16 -32.84
C GLN A 122 -17.43 13.25 -32.94
N GLY A 123 -18.14 13.03 -31.84
CA GLY A 123 -19.61 13.17 -31.78
C GLY A 123 -20.07 14.59 -32.04
N ILE A 124 -19.44 15.58 -31.38
CA ILE A 124 -19.74 17.00 -31.55
C ILE A 124 -19.42 17.47 -32.98
N GLU A 125 -18.30 17.04 -33.55
CA GLU A 125 -17.94 17.35 -34.94
C GLU A 125 -18.95 16.77 -35.94
N ALA A 126 -19.40 15.53 -35.74
CA ALA A 126 -20.43 14.92 -36.57
C ALA A 126 -21.80 15.61 -36.44
N GLU A 127 -22.15 16.09 -35.25
CA GLU A 127 -23.39 16.83 -35.01
C GLU A 127 -23.34 18.23 -35.63
N THR A 128 -22.24 18.97 -35.41
CA THR A 128 -22.03 20.29 -36.02
C THR A 128 -21.94 20.23 -37.54
N ALA A 129 -21.41 19.14 -38.12
CA ALA A 129 -21.43 18.93 -39.57
C ALA A 129 -22.85 18.70 -40.11
N LYS A 130 -23.73 18.02 -39.35
CA LYS A 130 -25.14 17.81 -39.73
C LYS A 130 -25.99 19.06 -39.53
N SER A 131 -25.66 19.91 -38.54
CA SER A 131 -26.36 21.16 -38.26
C SER A 131 -25.90 22.34 -39.11
N ARG A 132 -24.83 22.19 -39.91
CA ARG A 132 -24.45 23.17 -40.94
C ARG A 132 -25.53 23.24 -42.00
N VAL A 133 -26.49 24.14 -41.76
CA VAL A 133 -27.48 24.54 -42.76
C VAL A 133 -26.70 25.11 -43.95
N PRO A 134 -26.92 24.62 -45.18
CA PRO A 134 -26.39 25.27 -46.38
C PRO A 134 -26.82 26.73 -46.33
N ALA A 135 -25.93 27.67 -46.62
CA ALA A 135 -26.29 29.09 -46.75
C ALA A 135 -27.30 29.26 -47.90
N GLY A 136 -28.56 29.00 -47.57
CA GLY A 136 -29.67 28.75 -48.50
C GLY A 136 -30.44 30.01 -48.83
N ALA A 137 -29.73 31.07 -49.18
CA ALA A 137 -30.29 32.11 -50.02
C ALA A 137 -29.26 32.37 -51.12
N PRO A 138 -29.58 32.04 -52.39
CA PRO A 138 -28.78 32.50 -53.52
C PRO A 138 -28.52 34.01 -53.36
N PRO A 139 -27.31 34.51 -53.61
CA PRO A 139 -27.09 35.95 -53.64
C PRO A 139 -28.12 36.54 -54.60
N ARG A 140 -28.87 37.57 -54.15
CA ARG A 140 -29.83 38.25 -55.01
C ARG A 140 -29.07 38.71 -56.25
N ALA A 141 -29.37 38.12 -57.40
CA ALA A 141 -28.84 38.61 -58.65
C ALA A 141 -29.25 40.09 -58.75
N PRO A 142 -28.30 41.03 -58.87
CA PRO A 142 -28.65 42.41 -59.09
C PRO A 142 -29.47 42.48 -60.38
N LEU A 143 -30.64 43.13 -60.31
CA LEU A 143 -31.50 43.31 -61.48
C LEU A 143 -30.68 44.06 -62.54
N ASP A 144 -30.49 43.47 -63.71
CA ASP A 144 -29.68 44.07 -64.76
C ASP A 144 -30.42 45.25 -65.40
N LEU A 145 -30.14 46.46 -64.91
CA LEU A 145 -30.71 47.70 -65.40
C LEU A 145 -30.08 48.15 -66.73
N SER A 146 -29.12 47.42 -67.30
CA SER A 146 -28.49 47.80 -68.58
C SER A 146 -29.40 47.55 -69.79
N VAL A 147 -30.34 46.61 -69.66
CA VAL A 147 -31.30 46.23 -70.70
C VAL A 147 -32.50 47.18 -70.80
N LEU A 148 -32.72 48.03 -69.79
CA LEU A 148 -33.80 49.00 -69.76
C LEU A 148 -33.41 50.30 -70.46
N SER A 149 -34.32 50.85 -71.26
CA SER A 149 -34.17 52.18 -71.84
C SER A 149 -34.17 53.27 -70.75
N PRO A 150 -33.61 54.46 -71.01
CA PRO A 150 -33.60 55.56 -70.02
C PRO A 150 -34.99 55.91 -69.44
N ARG A 151 -36.06 55.77 -70.24
CA ARG A 151 -37.44 55.99 -69.78
C ARG A 151 -37.90 54.91 -68.80
N GLU A 152 -37.60 53.65 -69.07
CA GLU A 152 -38.00 52.52 -68.22
C GLU A 152 -37.23 52.51 -66.89
N LYS A 153 -35.97 52.97 -66.87
CA LYS A 153 -35.22 53.14 -65.62
C LYS A 153 -35.84 54.17 -64.69
N ILE A 154 -36.29 55.31 -65.24
CA ILE A 154 -36.96 56.37 -64.47
C ILE A 154 -38.30 55.85 -63.94
N GLN A 155 -39.08 55.17 -64.78
CA GLN A 155 -40.39 54.64 -64.40
C GLN A 155 -40.30 53.56 -63.30
N TYR A 156 -39.27 52.71 -63.36
CA TYR A 156 -38.98 51.74 -62.30
C TYR A 156 -38.59 52.42 -60.98
N ALA A 157 -37.78 53.49 -61.03
CA ALA A 157 -37.33 54.22 -59.84
C ALA A 157 -38.46 54.97 -59.10
N ILE A 158 -39.52 55.38 -59.81
CA ILE A 158 -40.67 56.10 -59.22
C ILE A 158 -41.80 55.17 -58.76
N GLY A 159 -41.60 53.84 -58.78
CA GLY A 159 -42.56 52.87 -58.25
C GLY A 159 -43.81 52.64 -59.11
N GLY A 160 -43.75 52.95 -60.41
CA GLY A 160 -44.83 52.67 -61.34
C GLY A 160 -45.09 51.16 -61.44
N LYS A 161 -46.22 50.68 -60.91
CA LYS A 161 -46.71 49.33 -61.17
C LYS A 161 -46.89 49.15 -62.69
N ARG A 162 -46.54 47.95 -63.17
CA ARG A 162 -46.68 47.52 -64.57
C ARG A 162 -48.03 47.92 -65.17
#